data_AF-A0A1X7VD16-F1
#
_entry.id   AF-A0A1X7VD16-F1
#
_cell.length_a   1.000
_cell.length_b   1.000
_cell.length_c   1.000
_cell.angle_alpha   90.00
_cell.angle_beta   90.00
_cell.angle_gamma   90.00
#
_symmetry.space_group_name_H-M   'P 1'
#
loop_
_entity.id
_entity.type
_entity.pdbx_description
1 polymer ?
#
loop_
_entity_poly.entity_id
_entity_poly.type
_entity_poly.pdbx_seq_one_letter_code
_entity_poly.pdbx_strand_id
1 'polypeptide(L)'
;MPDPAAAYGNINSNKLRFRSGLIIKNTPHVLINHIVVTKSDGYGAALLNNYKEITVINSKFTWNILSESFVDHTIGGSGMIILVSKCDIENESICTKSTLTDHTCYEISFVSFEYNYYNKPKKVLKWMLLYGGGLNVLLSNKSIGQAIKITRSKFSKNIVVAGGGGLGLTLCEGATGNQVLIHACNFSGNFAKFSDLGGGGGGLKLGLFTIKSEKSGYNNITFNICRFIGNKAIYGGGAAIKIGGTAKNLKNKTVLLFKNSFWYYNEGIFSAAMDISQQIQQLMTTTFCSIPEFESCQFTGNLIFDKGKPNNISLYQGKATFLITKVQVQFKGDTSFLGNDQTALSIVSANIFIKDSSTMTFIHNRGNEVGGISTAGFSVIQYGDNVIFNFTNNHGRTPRSSGAIHAKSFDPHIFISSHVCFLQSFKGKAKNVTFYFFNNGPSIFVTGLHPYRYACTNNEDTVFPPICIIHSMIMLIIVLDNFISII
;
A
#
# COMPACT_ATOMS: atom_id res chain seq x y z
N MET A 1 -2.14 -0.77 -50.60
CA MET A 1 -1.88 -0.58 -49.16
C MET A 1 -3.10 -1.10 -48.41
N PRO A 2 -3.00 -2.16 -47.61
CA PRO A 2 -4.18 -2.69 -46.93
C PRO A 2 -4.63 -1.73 -45.84
N ASP A 3 -5.95 -1.55 -45.77
CA ASP A 3 -6.66 -0.71 -44.80
C ASP A 3 -6.30 -1.11 -43.35
N PRO A 4 -5.69 -0.22 -42.54
CA PRO A 4 -5.37 -0.49 -41.15
C PRO A 4 -6.59 -0.82 -40.28
N ALA A 5 -7.81 -0.50 -40.75
CA ALA A 5 -9.04 -0.82 -40.03
C ALA A 5 -9.41 -2.32 -40.10
N ALA A 6 -8.98 -3.04 -41.14
CA ALA A 6 -9.37 -4.44 -41.36
C ALA A 6 -8.54 -5.47 -40.56
N ALA A 7 -7.43 -5.06 -39.94
CA ALA A 7 -6.64 -5.92 -39.04
C ALA A 7 -7.19 -5.96 -37.60
N TYR A 8 -8.22 -5.17 -37.30
CA TYR A 8 -8.95 -5.23 -36.04
C TYR A 8 -10.10 -6.22 -36.19
N GLY A 9 -9.83 -7.47 -35.86
CA GLY A 9 -10.90 -8.45 -35.66
C GLY A 9 -11.97 -7.85 -34.75
N ASN A 10 -13.24 -8.01 -35.16
CA ASN A 10 -14.42 -7.68 -34.37
C ASN A 10 -14.29 -8.30 -32.97
N ILE A 11 -13.78 -7.52 -32.03
CA ILE A 11 -13.83 -7.85 -30.61
C ILE A 11 -15.30 -7.73 -30.26
N ASN A 12 -15.95 -8.88 -30.05
CA ASN A 12 -17.34 -9.00 -29.58
C ASN A 12 -17.44 -8.41 -28.16
N SER A 13 -17.38 -7.08 -28.06
CA SER A 13 -17.36 -6.28 -26.83
C SER A 13 -18.74 -6.07 -26.19
N ASN A 14 -19.65 -7.02 -26.39
CA ASN A 14 -21.07 -6.84 -26.06
C ASN A 14 -21.39 -6.87 -24.55
N LYS A 15 -20.43 -7.03 -23.63
CA LYS A 15 -20.71 -7.08 -22.18
C LYS A 15 -20.09 -5.94 -21.36
N LEU A 16 -18.85 -5.54 -21.57
CA LEU A 16 -18.28 -4.35 -20.91
C LEU A 16 -18.62 -3.03 -21.62
N ARG A 17 -19.59 -2.30 -21.07
CA ARG A 17 -19.93 -0.93 -21.52
C ARG A 17 -19.22 0.10 -20.65
N PHE A 18 -18.19 0.74 -21.19
CA PHE A 18 -17.61 1.95 -20.61
C PHE A 18 -18.57 3.10 -20.86
N ARG A 19 -19.13 3.66 -19.79
CA ARG A 19 -19.82 4.95 -19.87
C ARG A 19 -18.80 6.04 -19.59
N SER A 20 -18.73 7.03 -20.48
CA SER A 20 -17.77 8.11 -20.34
C SER A 20 -18.23 9.34 -21.12
N GLY A 21 -17.88 10.53 -20.64
CA GLY A 21 -18.04 11.77 -21.41
C GLY A 21 -17.12 11.82 -22.63
N LEU A 22 -15.92 11.22 -22.52
CA LEU A 22 -14.94 11.10 -23.59
C LEU A 22 -14.41 9.67 -23.67
N ILE A 23 -14.42 9.06 -24.85
CA ILE A 23 -13.80 7.75 -25.10
C ILE A 23 -12.78 7.92 -26.22
N ILE A 24 -11.51 7.66 -25.92
CA ILE A 24 -10.42 7.66 -26.89
C ILE A 24 -9.79 6.27 -26.84
N LYS A 25 -9.87 5.56 -27.96
CA LYS A 25 -9.47 4.16 -28.06
C LYS A 25 -8.54 3.95 -29.23
N ASN A 26 -7.50 3.15 -29.05
CA ASN A 26 -6.56 2.77 -30.12
C ASN A 26 -6.07 3.98 -30.93
N THR A 27 -5.81 5.11 -30.26
CA THR A 27 -5.43 6.36 -30.91
C THR A 27 -3.98 6.73 -30.52
N PRO A 28 -3.12 7.08 -31.48
CA PRO A 28 -1.79 7.62 -31.20
C PRO A 28 -1.80 9.14 -31.00
N HIS A 29 -0.78 9.68 -30.32
CA HIS A 29 -0.52 11.13 -30.26
C HIS A 29 -1.73 11.95 -29.80
N VAL A 30 -2.30 11.58 -28.66
CA VAL A 30 -3.49 12.22 -28.11
C VAL A 30 -3.09 13.39 -27.23
N LEU A 31 -3.60 14.59 -27.53
CA LEU A 31 -3.48 15.76 -26.67
C LEU A 31 -4.86 16.15 -26.14
N ILE A 32 -5.00 16.12 -24.81
CA ILE A 32 -6.15 16.67 -24.08
C ILE A 32 -5.63 17.85 -23.26
N ASN A 33 -6.06 19.07 -23.62
CA ASN A 33 -5.53 20.29 -23.03
C ASN A 33 -6.66 21.28 -22.72
N HIS A 34 -6.65 21.85 -21.51
CA HIS A 34 -7.62 22.85 -21.06
C HIS A 34 -9.10 22.43 -21.18
N ILE A 35 -9.41 21.15 -21.02
CA ILE A 35 -10.81 20.70 -21.03
C ILE A 35 -11.39 20.59 -19.63
N VAL A 36 -12.70 20.77 -19.53
CA VAL A 36 -13.47 20.46 -18.32
C VAL A 36 -14.55 19.45 -18.70
N VAL A 37 -14.46 18.24 -18.14
CA VAL A 37 -15.54 17.25 -18.24
C VAL A 37 -16.26 17.18 -16.90
N THR A 38 -17.56 17.42 -16.93
CA THR A 38 -18.36 17.43 -15.72
C THR A 38 -19.72 16.78 -15.91
N LYS A 39 -20.24 16.17 -14.83
CA LYS A 39 -21.56 15.54 -14.79
C LYS A 39 -21.75 14.50 -15.89
N SER A 40 -20.67 13.84 -16.34
CA SER A 40 -20.83 12.70 -17.22
C SER A 40 -21.38 11.51 -16.44
N ASP A 41 -22.21 10.72 -17.11
CA ASP A 41 -22.62 9.41 -16.62
C ASP A 41 -21.45 8.43 -16.84
N GLY A 42 -20.88 7.91 -15.75
CA GLY A 42 -19.70 7.06 -15.75
C GLY A 42 -18.39 7.82 -15.57
N TYR A 43 -17.43 7.59 -16.47
CA TYR A 43 -16.12 8.25 -16.44
C TYR A 43 -16.18 9.67 -17.02
N GLY A 44 -15.30 10.57 -16.57
CA GLY A 44 -15.06 11.80 -17.32
C GLY A 44 -14.35 11.51 -18.66
N ALA A 45 -13.26 10.76 -18.61
CA ALA A 45 -12.57 10.25 -19.80
C ALA A 45 -12.15 8.78 -19.68
N ALA A 46 -12.17 8.06 -20.80
CA ALA A 46 -11.69 6.69 -20.91
C ALA A 46 -10.64 6.60 -22.02
N LEU A 47 -9.39 6.34 -21.62
CA LEU A 47 -8.24 6.17 -22.49
C LEU A 47 -7.94 4.68 -22.60
N LEU A 48 -8.34 4.05 -23.70
CA LEU A 48 -8.38 2.60 -23.86
C LEU A 48 -7.38 2.13 -24.93
N ASN A 49 -6.31 1.44 -24.52
CA ASN A 49 -5.31 0.88 -25.43
C ASN A 49 -4.75 1.91 -26.44
N ASN A 50 -4.58 3.15 -25.99
CA ASN A 50 -3.92 4.17 -26.78
C ASN A 50 -2.42 3.89 -26.85
N TYR A 51 -1.74 4.44 -27.85
CA TYR A 51 -0.34 4.11 -28.13
C TYR A 51 0.52 5.34 -28.45
N LYS A 52 1.85 5.18 -28.41
CA LYS A 52 2.84 6.26 -28.52
C LYS A 52 2.71 7.30 -27.40
N GLU A 53 2.34 8.54 -27.70
CA GLU A 53 2.34 9.66 -26.75
C GLU A 53 0.92 10.11 -26.44
N ILE A 54 0.56 10.13 -25.15
CA ILE A 54 -0.76 10.52 -24.66
C ILE A 54 -0.56 11.57 -23.56
N THR A 55 -0.98 12.80 -23.82
CA THR A 55 -0.77 13.94 -22.93
C THR A 55 -2.11 14.51 -22.48
N VAL A 56 -2.31 14.59 -21.16
CA VAL A 56 -3.46 15.24 -20.52
C VAL A 56 -2.95 16.33 -19.61
N ILE A 57 -3.20 17.59 -19.97
CA ILE A 57 -2.66 18.74 -19.25
C ILE A 57 -3.72 19.80 -18.96
N ASN A 58 -3.55 20.52 -17.85
CA ASN A 58 -4.37 21.66 -17.45
C ASN A 58 -5.89 21.41 -17.52
N SER A 59 -6.31 20.17 -17.27
CA SER A 59 -7.69 19.72 -17.47
C SER A 59 -8.37 19.41 -16.14
N LYS A 60 -9.70 19.37 -16.14
CA LYS A 60 -10.51 19.10 -14.96
C LYS A 60 -11.58 18.05 -15.23
N PHE A 61 -11.62 17.03 -14.38
CA PHE A 61 -12.64 15.98 -14.40
C PHE A 61 -13.40 16.01 -13.08
N THR A 62 -14.65 16.49 -13.10
CA THR A 62 -15.36 16.79 -11.86
C THR A 62 -16.82 16.42 -11.86
N TRP A 63 -17.33 15.94 -10.72
CA TRP A 63 -18.74 15.53 -10.59
C TRP A 63 -19.16 14.46 -11.62
N ASN A 64 -18.25 13.59 -12.05
CA ASN A 64 -18.61 12.46 -12.90
C ASN A 64 -19.13 11.33 -12.01
N ILE A 65 -20.29 10.78 -12.37
CA ILE A 65 -21.09 9.92 -11.50
C ILE A 65 -21.56 8.73 -12.30
N LEU A 66 -21.43 7.52 -11.75
CA LEU A 66 -22.21 6.38 -12.27
C LEU A 66 -23.50 6.25 -11.45
N SER A 67 -24.66 6.48 -12.09
CA SER A 67 -25.96 6.35 -11.43
C SER A 67 -26.27 4.89 -11.05
N GLU A 68 -26.94 4.69 -9.91
CA GLU A 68 -27.37 3.38 -9.38
C GLU A 68 -28.39 2.65 -10.26
N SER A 69 -29.01 3.34 -11.22
CA SER A 69 -30.13 2.84 -12.02
C SER A 69 -29.76 1.77 -13.05
N PHE A 70 -28.49 1.37 -13.18
CA PHE A 70 -28.06 0.46 -14.25
C PHE A 70 -27.87 -0.98 -13.79
N VAL A 71 -28.58 -1.87 -14.50
CA VAL A 71 -28.54 -3.33 -14.36
C VAL A 71 -27.43 -3.89 -15.24
N ASP A 72 -26.49 -4.58 -14.60
CA ASP A 72 -25.42 -5.44 -15.13
C ASP A 72 -24.32 -4.85 -16.05
N HIS A 73 -23.07 -5.16 -15.69
CA HIS A 73 -21.81 -5.00 -16.45
C HIS A 73 -21.33 -3.59 -16.85
N THR A 74 -21.95 -2.51 -16.37
CA THR A 74 -21.46 -1.14 -16.62
C THR A 74 -20.31 -0.77 -15.67
N ILE A 75 -19.26 -0.15 -16.21
CA ILE A 75 -18.10 0.35 -15.45
C ILE A 75 -17.97 1.86 -15.64
N GLY A 76 -17.73 2.59 -14.55
CA GLY A 76 -17.72 4.05 -14.51
C GLY A 76 -17.50 4.64 -13.12
N GLY A 77 -17.69 5.95 -12.98
CA GLY A 77 -17.75 6.68 -11.71
C GLY A 77 -16.45 7.32 -11.25
N SER A 78 -15.39 7.24 -12.06
CA SER A 78 -14.14 7.96 -11.82
C SER A 78 -14.02 9.20 -12.69
N GLY A 79 -13.14 10.14 -12.35
CA GLY A 79 -12.79 11.25 -13.23
C GLY A 79 -12.17 10.78 -14.56
N MET A 80 -11.24 9.82 -14.52
CA MET A 80 -10.65 9.24 -15.74
C MET A 80 -10.20 7.79 -15.53
N ILE A 81 -10.14 7.01 -16.61
CA ILE A 81 -9.47 5.69 -16.64
C ILE A 81 -8.41 5.63 -17.75
N ILE A 82 -7.24 5.09 -17.42
CA ILE A 82 -6.25 4.57 -18.37
C ILE A 82 -6.30 3.06 -18.29
N LEU A 83 -6.56 2.42 -19.42
CA LEU A 83 -6.57 0.98 -19.55
C LEU A 83 -5.60 0.54 -20.63
N VAL A 84 -4.63 -0.30 -20.26
CA VAL A 84 -3.72 -0.94 -21.21
C VAL A 84 -3.74 -2.45 -20.98
N SER A 85 -4.19 -3.18 -22.01
CA SER A 85 -4.37 -4.64 -21.99
C SER A 85 -4.15 -5.22 -23.38
N LYS A 86 -3.29 -6.24 -23.54
CA LYS A 86 -3.11 -6.92 -24.85
C LYS A 86 -4.24 -7.88 -25.18
N CYS A 87 -4.94 -8.37 -24.16
CA CYS A 87 -6.06 -9.28 -24.29
C CYS A 87 -7.36 -8.60 -23.89
N ASP A 88 -8.46 -9.15 -24.39
CA ASP A 88 -9.78 -8.78 -23.90
C ASP A 88 -9.86 -9.07 -22.39
N ILE A 89 -10.39 -8.10 -21.64
CA ILE A 89 -10.50 -8.18 -20.19
C ILE A 89 -11.60 -9.13 -19.77
N GLU A 90 -12.61 -9.40 -20.59
CA GLU A 90 -13.64 -10.41 -20.31
C GLU A 90 -13.24 -11.80 -20.83
N ASN A 91 -12.49 -11.84 -21.93
CA ASN A 91 -12.09 -13.08 -22.56
C ASN A 91 -10.58 -13.11 -22.85
N GLU A 92 -9.81 -13.52 -21.84
CA GLU A 92 -8.34 -13.62 -21.90
C GLU A 92 -7.81 -14.57 -22.99
N SER A 93 -8.66 -15.39 -23.62
CA SER A 93 -8.28 -16.19 -24.80
C SER A 93 -8.15 -15.36 -26.08
N ILE A 94 -8.79 -14.18 -26.12
CA ILE A 94 -8.73 -13.23 -27.24
C ILE A 94 -7.62 -12.23 -26.95
N CYS A 95 -6.38 -12.63 -27.27
CA CYS A 95 -5.23 -11.76 -27.20
C CYS A 95 -4.88 -11.22 -28.58
N THR A 96 -4.62 -9.92 -28.66
CA THR A 96 -4.01 -9.34 -29.84
C THR A 96 -2.52 -9.72 -29.86
N LYS A 97 -2.01 -10.16 -31.02
CA LYS A 97 -0.55 -10.30 -31.23
C LYS A 97 0.15 -8.95 -31.40
N SER A 98 -0.62 -7.86 -31.37
CA SER A 98 -0.13 -6.52 -31.65
C SER A 98 0.76 -6.01 -30.50
N THR A 99 1.89 -5.44 -30.86
CA THR A 99 2.79 -4.70 -29.97
C THR A 99 2.50 -3.21 -29.99
N LEU A 100 1.45 -2.75 -30.69
CA LEU A 100 1.16 -1.33 -30.89
C LEU A 100 1.09 -0.55 -29.58
N THR A 101 0.49 -1.14 -28.53
CA THR A 101 0.34 -0.50 -27.23
C THR A 101 1.58 -0.63 -26.35
N ASP A 102 2.59 -1.39 -26.75
CA ASP A 102 3.84 -1.51 -25.97
C ASP A 102 4.57 -0.16 -25.96
N HIS A 103 5.24 0.14 -24.86
CA HIS A 103 6.06 1.36 -24.74
C HIS A 103 5.30 2.68 -24.93
N THR A 104 4.00 2.72 -24.55
CA THR A 104 3.23 3.96 -24.58
C THR A 104 3.61 4.87 -23.42
N CYS A 105 3.73 6.17 -23.71
CA CYS A 105 3.97 7.22 -22.75
C CYS A 105 2.67 7.98 -22.45
N TYR A 106 2.27 8.01 -21.18
CA TYR A 106 1.18 8.81 -20.66
C TYR A 106 1.74 9.92 -19.77
N GLU A 107 1.50 11.18 -20.11
CA GLU A 107 1.84 12.34 -19.29
C GLU A 107 0.56 13.05 -18.83
N ILE A 108 0.31 13.02 -17.52
CA ILE A 108 -0.83 13.67 -16.87
C ILE A 108 -0.27 14.76 -15.95
N SER A 109 -0.43 16.03 -16.31
CA SER A 109 0.18 17.12 -15.55
C SER A 109 -0.80 18.25 -15.28
N PHE A 110 -0.80 18.76 -14.03
CA PHE A 110 -1.70 19.84 -13.61
C PHE A 110 -3.19 19.53 -13.83
N VAL A 111 -3.59 18.26 -13.64
CA VAL A 111 -4.97 17.82 -13.80
C VAL A 111 -5.67 17.77 -12.44
N SER A 112 -6.93 18.19 -12.42
CA SER A 112 -7.76 18.14 -11.21
C SER A 112 -8.89 17.12 -11.33
N PHE A 113 -8.92 16.17 -10.41
CA PHE A 113 -9.97 15.16 -10.28
C PHE A 113 -10.75 15.43 -8.99
N GLU A 114 -11.96 16.00 -9.11
CA GLU A 114 -12.69 16.54 -7.96
C GLU A 114 -14.14 16.06 -7.89
N TYR A 115 -14.60 15.64 -6.70
CA TYR A 115 -16.00 15.31 -6.44
C TYR A 115 -16.58 14.21 -7.35
N ASN A 116 -15.74 13.34 -7.91
CA ASN A 116 -16.23 12.20 -8.68
C ASN A 116 -16.79 11.15 -7.71
N TYR A 117 -17.86 10.48 -8.13
CA TYR A 117 -18.64 9.61 -7.26
C TYR A 117 -18.98 8.30 -7.93
N TYR A 118 -18.63 7.20 -7.26
CA TYR A 118 -19.00 5.87 -7.69
C TYR A 118 -19.81 5.15 -6.62
N ASN A 119 -21.07 4.81 -6.93
CA ASN A 119 -21.89 3.93 -6.10
C ASN A 119 -22.05 2.55 -6.74
N LYS A 120 -21.70 1.54 -5.94
CA LYS A 120 -21.93 0.08 -6.03
C LYS A 120 -22.63 -0.47 -7.30
N PRO A 121 -22.01 -1.45 -7.98
CA PRO A 121 -22.73 -2.49 -8.70
C PRO A 121 -22.98 -3.68 -7.77
N LYS A 122 -24.17 -4.27 -7.85
CA LYS A 122 -24.58 -5.44 -7.04
C LYS A 122 -23.84 -6.74 -7.41
N LYS A 123 -23.21 -6.80 -8.59
CA LYS A 123 -22.37 -7.90 -9.07
C LYS A 123 -21.26 -7.32 -9.93
N VAL A 124 -20.01 -7.34 -9.45
CA VAL A 124 -18.86 -6.90 -10.26
C VAL A 124 -18.09 -8.10 -10.72
N LEU A 125 -18.05 -8.30 -12.03
CA LEU A 125 -17.38 -9.43 -12.69
C LEU A 125 -15.84 -9.39 -12.51
N LYS A 126 -15.25 -8.19 -12.43
CA LYS A 126 -13.82 -8.00 -12.16
C LYS A 126 -13.58 -6.83 -11.20
N TRP A 127 -13.31 -7.16 -9.94
CA TRP A 127 -12.99 -6.23 -8.85
C TRP A 127 -11.82 -5.28 -9.18
N MET A 128 -10.95 -5.63 -10.13
CA MET A 128 -9.81 -4.84 -10.59
C MET A 128 -10.20 -3.53 -11.30
N LEU A 129 -11.40 -3.45 -11.86
CA LEU A 129 -11.89 -2.26 -12.57
C LEU A 129 -12.56 -1.24 -11.64
N LEU A 130 -12.70 -1.57 -10.35
CA LEU A 130 -13.38 -0.75 -9.35
C LEU A 130 -12.45 0.27 -8.66
N TYR A 131 -11.18 0.29 -9.01
CA TYR A 131 -10.19 1.05 -8.27
C TYR A 131 -10.08 2.49 -8.74
N GLY A 132 -10.69 3.43 -8.01
CA GLY A 132 -10.32 4.83 -8.05
C GLY A 132 -11.47 5.78 -8.32
N GLY A 133 -11.56 6.88 -7.59
CA GLY A 133 -12.61 7.90 -7.80
C GLY A 133 -12.10 9.06 -8.65
N GLY A 134 -10.84 9.45 -8.54
CA GLY A 134 -10.26 10.46 -9.42
C GLY A 134 -9.73 9.86 -10.71
N LEU A 135 -8.71 9.02 -10.61
CA LEU A 135 -8.08 8.32 -11.74
C LEU A 135 -7.95 6.83 -11.45
N ASN A 136 -8.28 6.00 -12.43
CA ASN A 136 -7.97 4.58 -12.43
C ASN A 136 -6.92 4.27 -13.50
N VAL A 137 -5.85 3.59 -13.12
CA VAL A 137 -4.82 3.07 -14.04
C VAL A 137 -4.79 1.57 -13.90
N LEU A 138 -5.14 0.87 -14.98
CA LEU A 138 -5.11 -0.59 -15.05
C LEU A 138 -4.14 -1.04 -16.16
N LEU A 139 -3.07 -1.70 -15.73
CA LEU A 139 -2.08 -2.36 -16.57
C LEU A 139 -2.25 -3.87 -16.39
N SER A 140 -2.88 -4.53 -17.36
CA SER A 140 -3.27 -5.94 -17.29
C SER A 140 -2.80 -6.73 -18.51
N ASN A 141 -3.02 -8.05 -18.50
CA ASN A 141 -2.83 -8.97 -19.62
C ASN A 141 -1.59 -8.68 -20.47
N LYS A 142 -0.40 -8.87 -19.89
CA LYS A 142 0.89 -8.75 -20.58
C LYS A 142 1.15 -7.36 -21.17
N SER A 143 0.71 -6.30 -20.50
CA SER A 143 1.14 -4.91 -20.80
C SER A 143 2.65 -4.76 -20.58
N ILE A 144 3.35 -4.21 -21.58
CA ILE A 144 4.81 -4.13 -21.59
C ILE A 144 5.28 -2.68 -21.71
N GLY A 145 6.20 -2.29 -20.83
CA GLY A 145 7.03 -1.10 -21.06
C GLY A 145 6.32 0.25 -20.97
N GLN A 146 5.12 0.32 -20.39
CA GLN A 146 4.37 1.58 -20.30
C GLN A 146 5.11 2.59 -19.43
N ALA A 147 5.15 3.86 -19.84
CA ALA A 147 5.67 4.97 -19.05
C ALA A 147 4.51 5.88 -18.66
N ILE A 148 4.11 5.88 -17.39
CA ILE A 148 3.01 6.70 -16.88
C ILE A 148 3.56 7.72 -15.90
N LYS A 149 3.43 9.00 -16.23
CA LYS A 149 3.91 10.12 -15.43
C LYS A 149 2.73 11.00 -15.03
N ILE A 150 2.44 11.08 -13.73
CA ILE A 150 1.40 11.92 -13.15
C ILE A 150 2.06 12.98 -12.29
N THR A 151 2.02 14.25 -12.69
CA THR A 151 2.69 15.32 -11.96
C THR A 151 1.77 16.46 -11.57
N ARG A 152 2.04 17.05 -10.40
CA ARG A 152 1.40 18.29 -9.92
C ARG A 152 -0.13 18.28 -10.04
N SER A 153 -0.73 17.09 -9.87
CA SER A 153 -2.15 16.85 -10.07
C SER A 153 -2.85 16.75 -8.72
N LYS A 154 -4.15 17.05 -8.71
CA LYS A 154 -4.98 17.12 -7.51
C LYS A 154 -6.09 16.09 -7.57
N PHE A 155 -6.22 15.31 -6.50
CA PHE A 155 -7.28 14.34 -6.29
C PHE A 155 -8.04 14.76 -5.04
N SER A 156 -9.24 15.32 -5.19
CA SER A 156 -9.95 15.93 -4.06
C SER A 156 -11.39 15.49 -3.93
N LYS A 157 -11.77 15.08 -2.71
CA LYS A 157 -13.17 14.79 -2.35
C LYS A 157 -13.87 13.79 -3.28
N ASN A 158 -13.10 12.88 -3.86
CA ASN A 158 -13.66 11.79 -4.63
C ASN A 158 -14.16 10.70 -3.68
N ILE A 159 -15.25 10.03 -4.04
CA ILE A 159 -15.90 9.04 -3.19
C ILE A 159 -16.13 7.76 -3.98
N VAL A 160 -15.68 6.63 -3.45
CA VAL A 160 -15.84 5.32 -4.07
C VAL A 160 -16.33 4.28 -3.08
N VAL A 161 -17.08 3.29 -3.55
CA VAL A 161 -17.53 2.17 -2.72
C VAL A 161 -16.42 1.17 -2.40
N ALA A 162 -15.47 0.98 -3.30
CA ALA A 162 -14.35 0.06 -3.10
C ALA A 162 -13.07 0.64 -3.68
N GLY A 163 -12.16 1.11 -2.81
CA GLY A 163 -10.76 1.33 -3.20
C GLY A 163 -10.26 2.78 -3.19
N GLY A 164 -9.32 3.04 -4.10
CA GLY A 164 -8.40 4.18 -4.17
C GLY A 164 -9.03 5.55 -4.39
N GLY A 165 -9.87 6.05 -3.48
CA GLY A 165 -10.76 7.22 -3.70
C GLY A 165 -10.16 8.34 -4.56
N GLY A 166 -8.90 8.73 -4.34
CA GLY A 166 -8.15 9.56 -5.30
C GLY A 166 -7.64 8.81 -6.54
N LEU A 167 -6.65 7.93 -6.35
CA LEU A 167 -6.02 7.14 -7.41
C LEU A 167 -6.14 5.63 -7.14
N GLY A 168 -6.60 4.88 -8.15
CA GLY A 168 -6.42 3.43 -8.22
C GLY A 168 -5.33 3.08 -9.22
N LEU A 169 -4.39 2.23 -8.81
CA LEU A 169 -3.34 1.69 -9.67
C LEU A 169 -3.29 0.18 -9.53
N THR A 170 -3.50 -0.54 -10.64
CA THR A 170 -3.47 -2.00 -10.65
C THR A 170 -2.53 -2.52 -11.73
N LEU A 171 -1.60 -3.37 -11.33
CA LEU A 171 -0.75 -4.16 -12.22
C LEU A 171 -1.07 -5.64 -11.99
N CYS A 172 -1.43 -6.36 -13.05
CA CYS A 172 -1.77 -7.77 -12.97
C CYS A 172 -1.39 -8.55 -14.24
N GLU A 173 -1.53 -9.88 -14.17
CA GLU A 173 -1.60 -10.77 -15.35
C GLU A 173 -0.43 -10.58 -16.34
N GLY A 174 0.80 -10.61 -15.83
CA GLY A 174 2.01 -10.55 -16.68
C GLY A 174 2.47 -9.13 -17.06
N ALA A 175 1.88 -8.08 -16.50
CA ALA A 175 2.39 -6.71 -16.66
C ALA A 175 3.89 -6.61 -16.27
N THR A 176 4.73 -6.10 -17.17
CA THR A 176 6.19 -6.07 -17.01
C THR A 176 6.85 -4.86 -17.68
N GLY A 177 7.97 -4.41 -17.13
CA GLY A 177 8.77 -3.31 -17.66
C GLY A 177 8.10 -1.94 -17.52
N ASN A 178 6.98 -1.83 -16.82
CA ASN A 178 6.24 -0.59 -16.70
C ASN A 178 6.90 0.35 -15.70
N GLN A 179 6.92 1.64 -16.01
CA GLN A 179 7.43 2.73 -15.20
C GLN A 179 6.26 3.66 -14.86
N VAL A 180 6.02 3.88 -13.58
CA VAL A 180 4.92 4.70 -13.08
C VAL A 180 5.49 5.72 -12.09
N LEU A 181 5.47 7.00 -12.43
CA LEU A 181 5.97 8.09 -11.62
C LEU A 181 4.83 9.02 -11.22
N ILE A 182 4.56 9.13 -9.92
CA ILE A 182 3.60 10.08 -9.36
C ILE A 182 4.40 11.10 -8.57
N HIS A 183 4.40 12.34 -9.02
CA HIS A 183 5.28 13.38 -8.48
C HIS A 183 4.51 14.64 -8.08
N ALA A 184 4.80 15.16 -6.88
CA ALA A 184 4.22 16.42 -6.40
C ALA A 184 2.68 16.46 -6.44
N CYS A 185 2.02 15.31 -6.25
CA CYS A 185 0.56 15.20 -6.29
C CYS A 185 -0.07 15.36 -4.90
N ASN A 186 -1.31 15.85 -4.87
CA ASN A 186 -2.07 16.07 -3.65
C ASN A 186 -3.36 15.24 -3.64
N PHE A 187 -3.51 14.37 -2.64
CA PHE A 187 -4.67 13.54 -2.38
C PHE A 187 -5.38 14.05 -1.13
N SER A 188 -6.51 14.74 -1.28
CA SER A 188 -7.16 15.47 -0.19
C SER A 188 -8.64 15.11 -0.02
N GLY A 189 -9.04 14.72 1.20
CA GLY A 189 -10.45 14.54 1.54
C GLY A 189 -11.17 13.44 0.74
N ASN A 190 -10.44 12.51 0.12
CA ASN A 190 -11.04 11.41 -0.64
C ASN A 190 -11.57 10.34 0.32
N PHE A 191 -12.63 9.64 -0.07
CA PHE A 191 -13.31 8.67 0.78
C PHE A 191 -13.54 7.33 0.08
N ALA A 192 -12.97 6.27 0.64
CA ALA A 192 -13.32 4.90 0.32
C ALA A 192 -14.40 4.42 1.31
N LYS A 193 -15.65 4.29 0.84
CA LYS A 193 -16.78 3.83 1.66
C LYS A 193 -16.58 2.38 2.11
N PHE A 194 -17.32 2.04 3.16
CA PHE A 194 -17.36 0.69 3.70
C PHE A 194 -18.09 -0.24 2.71
N SER A 195 -17.46 -1.36 2.34
CA SER A 195 -18.10 -2.41 1.57
C SER A 195 -17.48 -3.77 1.87
N ASP A 196 -18.27 -4.83 1.65
CA ASP A 196 -17.85 -6.23 1.81
C ASP A 196 -16.67 -6.61 0.91
N LEU A 197 -16.32 -5.76 -0.07
CA LEU A 197 -15.21 -5.93 -1.00
C LEU A 197 -13.85 -5.43 -0.46
N GLY A 198 -13.75 -5.14 0.85
CA GLY A 198 -12.49 -4.73 1.48
C GLY A 198 -12.08 -3.31 1.10
N GLY A 199 -12.98 -2.34 1.34
CA GLY A 199 -12.74 -0.91 1.10
C GLY A 199 -11.46 -0.42 1.78
N GLY A 200 -10.57 0.23 1.03
CA GLY A 200 -9.30 0.74 1.55
C GLY A 200 -8.63 1.72 0.60
N GLY A 201 -7.73 2.56 1.10
CA GLY A 201 -6.96 3.49 0.28
C GLY A 201 -7.75 4.75 -0.09
N GLY A 202 -8.19 5.54 0.88
CA GLY A 202 -8.99 6.74 0.60
C GLY A 202 -8.32 7.67 -0.42
N GLY A 203 -7.02 7.94 -0.26
CA GLY A 203 -6.22 8.66 -1.26
C GLY A 203 -5.73 7.77 -2.41
N LEU A 204 -5.12 6.62 -2.10
CA LEU A 204 -4.51 5.71 -3.06
C LEU A 204 -4.86 4.25 -2.76
N LYS A 205 -5.23 3.47 -3.78
CA LYS A 205 -5.18 2.01 -3.70
C LYS A 205 -4.29 1.45 -4.79
N LEU A 206 -3.31 0.64 -4.37
CA LEU A 206 -2.37 0.01 -5.26
C LEU A 206 -2.50 -1.52 -5.16
N GLY A 207 -2.65 -2.17 -6.29
CA GLY A 207 -2.75 -3.62 -6.42
C GLY A 207 -1.65 -4.20 -7.29
N LEU A 208 -0.82 -5.08 -6.73
CA LEU A 208 0.16 -5.87 -7.48
C LEU A 208 -0.28 -7.33 -7.46
N PHE A 209 -1.01 -7.76 -8.48
CA PHE A 209 -1.73 -9.04 -8.43
C PHE A 209 -1.09 -10.13 -9.28
N THR A 210 -1.09 -11.34 -8.73
CA THR A 210 -0.66 -12.57 -9.40
C THR A 210 -1.78 -13.60 -9.27
N ILE A 211 -2.73 -13.59 -10.21
CA ILE A 211 -3.91 -14.48 -10.18
C ILE A 211 -3.57 -15.87 -10.75
N LYS A 212 -2.55 -15.96 -11.60
CA LYS A 212 -2.09 -17.20 -12.26
C LYS A 212 -0.60 -17.43 -12.00
N SER A 213 -0.12 -18.62 -12.30
CA SER A 213 1.32 -18.98 -12.29
C SER A 213 2.18 -18.11 -13.23
N GLU A 214 1.55 -17.25 -14.05
CA GLU A 214 2.20 -16.22 -14.83
C GLU A 214 2.72 -15.09 -13.93
N LYS A 215 4.04 -14.86 -14.00
CA LYS A 215 4.74 -13.85 -13.21
C LYS A 215 4.36 -12.46 -13.73
N SER A 216 3.88 -11.57 -12.86
CA SER A 216 4.07 -10.14 -13.13
C SER A 216 5.58 -9.87 -13.11
N GLY A 217 6.09 -9.18 -14.13
CA GLY A 217 7.50 -8.94 -14.28
C GLY A 217 7.99 -7.78 -13.41
N TYR A 218 9.22 -7.32 -13.70
CA TYR A 218 9.80 -6.15 -13.04
C TYR A 218 9.07 -4.89 -13.47
N ASN A 219 8.46 -4.16 -12.54
CA ASN A 219 7.92 -2.82 -12.78
C ASN A 219 8.58 -1.84 -11.80
N ASN A 220 8.54 -0.55 -12.12
CA ASN A 220 9.05 0.51 -11.25
C ASN A 220 7.93 1.52 -10.99
N ILE A 221 7.51 1.62 -9.72
CA ILE A 221 6.47 2.54 -9.28
C ILE A 221 7.06 3.45 -8.22
N THR A 222 7.07 4.76 -8.47
CA THR A 222 7.63 5.76 -7.57
C THR A 222 6.61 6.85 -7.27
N PHE A 223 6.37 7.09 -5.99
CA PHE A 223 5.65 8.23 -5.46
C PHE A 223 6.66 9.18 -4.82
N ASN A 224 6.76 10.40 -5.33
CA ASN A 224 7.77 11.37 -4.88
C ASN A 224 7.13 12.71 -4.52
N ILE A 225 7.38 13.20 -3.31
CA ILE A 225 6.85 14.48 -2.81
C ILE A 225 5.31 14.52 -2.87
N CYS A 226 4.65 13.41 -2.54
CA CYS A 226 3.19 13.32 -2.55
C CYS A 226 2.61 13.64 -1.18
N ARG A 227 1.39 14.20 -1.15
CA ARG A 227 0.68 14.53 0.08
C ARG A 227 -0.67 13.82 0.14
N PHE A 228 -0.93 13.12 1.24
CA PHE A 228 -2.19 12.44 1.54
C PHE A 228 -2.81 13.10 2.77
N ILE A 229 -3.85 13.91 2.57
CA ILE A 229 -4.41 14.81 3.59
C ILE A 229 -5.89 14.53 3.83
N GLY A 230 -6.28 14.20 5.06
CA GLY A 230 -7.71 14.13 5.42
C GLY A 230 -8.50 13.06 4.67
N ASN A 231 -7.84 12.04 4.11
CA ASN A 231 -8.52 10.97 3.38
C ASN A 231 -9.10 9.94 4.35
N LYS A 232 -10.18 9.28 3.96
CA LYS A 232 -10.93 8.35 4.83
C LYS A 232 -11.08 6.98 4.19
N ALA A 233 -10.89 5.92 4.96
CA ALA A 233 -11.16 4.54 4.53
C ALA A 233 -11.35 3.59 5.72
N ILE A 234 -11.66 2.32 5.46
CA ILE A 234 -11.56 1.27 6.51
C ILE A 234 -10.08 0.95 6.77
N TYR A 235 -9.37 0.61 5.69
CA TYR A 235 -7.96 0.26 5.68
C TYR A 235 -7.19 1.31 4.90
N GLY A 236 -6.18 1.93 5.51
CA GLY A 236 -5.31 2.90 4.88
C GLY A 236 -6.07 4.12 4.38
N GLY A 237 -6.57 4.96 5.29
CA GLY A 237 -7.24 6.22 4.96
C GLY A 237 -6.48 7.03 3.91
N GLY A 238 -5.16 7.16 4.07
CA GLY A 238 -4.27 7.71 3.05
C GLY A 238 -4.05 6.77 1.86
N ALA A 239 -3.48 5.60 2.10
CA ALA A 239 -3.16 4.62 1.06
C ALA A 239 -3.30 3.17 1.51
N ALA A 240 -3.71 2.29 0.59
CA ALA A 240 -3.75 0.84 0.79
C ALA A 240 -3.05 0.10 -0.35
N ILE A 241 -2.14 -0.81 -0.01
CA ILE A 241 -1.31 -1.56 -0.94
C ILE A 241 -1.55 -3.06 -0.73
N LYS A 242 -1.95 -3.74 -1.80
CA LYS A 242 -2.14 -5.20 -1.80
C LYS A 242 -1.07 -5.84 -2.67
N ILE A 243 -0.29 -6.74 -2.07
CA ILE A 243 0.87 -7.38 -2.69
C ILE A 243 0.58 -8.87 -2.94
N GLY A 244 0.78 -9.32 -4.17
CA GLY A 244 0.72 -10.72 -4.56
C GLY A 244 1.88 -11.51 -3.96
N GLY A 245 1.54 -12.62 -3.29
CA GLY A 245 2.50 -13.63 -2.88
C GLY A 245 2.82 -14.57 -4.04
N THR A 246 4.01 -15.15 -4.04
CA THR A 246 4.41 -16.18 -5.01
C THR A 246 5.09 -17.34 -4.30
N ALA A 247 5.02 -18.54 -4.86
CA ALA A 247 5.69 -19.73 -4.34
C ALA A 247 7.12 -19.90 -4.90
N LYS A 248 7.53 -19.06 -5.87
CA LYS A 248 8.83 -19.16 -6.54
C LYS A 248 9.63 -17.88 -6.30
N ASN A 249 10.92 -18.02 -5.99
CA ASN A 249 11.84 -16.90 -5.92
C ASN A 249 11.79 -16.08 -7.22
N LEU A 250 11.30 -14.84 -7.12
CA LEU A 250 11.33 -13.89 -8.23
C LEU A 250 12.72 -13.28 -8.31
N LYS A 251 13.42 -13.55 -9.42
CA LYS A 251 14.71 -12.90 -9.71
C LYS A 251 14.56 -11.37 -9.78
N ASN A 252 13.43 -10.88 -10.32
CA ASN A 252 13.17 -9.45 -10.45
C ASN A 252 11.85 -9.11 -9.75
N LYS A 253 11.92 -8.34 -8.66
CA LYS A 253 10.75 -7.83 -7.92
C LYS A 253 10.37 -6.45 -8.44
N THR A 254 9.07 -6.15 -8.48
CA THR A 254 8.59 -4.79 -8.74
C THR A 254 9.12 -3.85 -7.65
N VAL A 255 9.73 -2.75 -8.07
CA VAL A 255 10.14 -1.65 -7.19
C VAL A 255 8.92 -0.80 -6.90
N LEU A 256 8.61 -0.62 -5.62
CA LEU A 256 7.59 0.31 -5.16
C LEU A 256 8.22 1.23 -4.12
N LEU A 257 8.37 2.50 -4.46
CA LEU A 257 9.08 3.49 -3.65
C LEU A 257 8.16 4.68 -3.32
N PHE A 258 8.11 5.04 -2.04
CA PHE A 258 7.56 6.31 -1.57
C PHE A 258 8.71 7.16 -1.03
N LYS A 259 8.93 8.33 -1.63
CA LYS A 259 10.02 9.24 -1.28
C LYS A 259 9.47 10.59 -0.87
N ASN A 260 9.98 11.14 0.24
CA ASN A 260 9.69 12.50 0.71
C ASN A 260 8.17 12.78 0.75
N SER A 261 7.37 11.78 1.13
CA SER A 261 5.92 11.83 1.05
C SER A 261 5.29 11.93 2.43
N PHE A 262 4.09 12.51 2.48
CA PHE A 262 3.48 12.98 3.71
C PHE A 262 2.04 12.49 3.85
N TRP A 263 1.71 12.00 5.05
CA TRP A 263 0.37 11.55 5.43
C TRP A 263 -0.12 12.35 6.63
N TYR A 264 -1.08 13.25 6.38
CA TYR A 264 -1.61 14.19 7.37
C TYR A 264 -3.09 13.95 7.65
N TYR A 265 -3.44 13.79 8.91
CA TYR A 265 -4.84 13.81 9.37
C TYR A 265 -5.76 12.83 8.62
N ASN A 266 -5.22 11.72 8.12
CA ASN A 266 -6.05 10.71 7.48
C ASN A 266 -6.80 9.91 8.54
N GLU A 267 -7.95 9.36 8.15
CA GLU A 267 -8.86 8.66 9.03
C GLU A 267 -9.07 7.21 8.56
N GLY A 268 -8.92 6.27 9.50
CA GLY A 268 -9.08 4.84 9.25
C GLY A 268 -9.98 4.16 10.29
N ILE A 269 -10.37 2.91 10.06
CA ILE A 269 -10.98 2.06 11.10
C ILE A 269 -9.94 1.08 11.66
N PHE A 270 -9.12 0.51 10.78
CA PHE A 270 -7.97 -0.33 11.15
C PHE A 270 -6.64 0.35 10.89
N SER A 271 -6.55 1.11 9.79
CA SER A 271 -5.31 1.82 9.45
C SER A 271 -5.58 3.21 8.91
N ALA A 272 -5.03 4.24 9.57
CA ALA A 272 -5.35 5.63 9.28
C ALA A 272 -4.59 6.17 8.07
N ALA A 273 -3.28 5.97 8.01
CA ALA A 273 -2.45 6.48 6.93
C ALA A 273 -2.15 5.42 5.86
N MET A 274 -1.67 4.25 6.28
CA MET A 274 -1.16 3.22 5.38
C MET A 274 -1.59 1.82 5.80
N ASP A 275 -2.07 1.05 4.82
CA ASP A 275 -2.32 -0.39 4.94
C ASP A 275 -1.49 -1.13 3.91
N ILE A 276 -0.61 -2.04 4.33
CA ILE A 276 0.10 -2.93 3.40
C ILE A 276 -0.16 -4.37 3.81
N SER A 277 -0.81 -5.12 2.93
CA SER A 277 -1.07 -6.53 3.21
C SER A 277 -0.87 -7.40 1.99
N GLN A 278 -0.71 -8.70 2.26
CA GLN A 278 -0.78 -9.71 1.22
C GLN A 278 -2.20 -9.77 0.65
N GLN A 279 -2.31 -10.00 -0.66
CA GLN A 279 -3.60 -10.10 -1.35
C GLN A 279 -4.39 -11.33 -0.91
N ILE A 280 -3.75 -12.51 -0.87
CA ILE A 280 -4.38 -13.79 -0.49
C ILE A 280 -3.86 -14.17 0.89
N GLN A 281 -4.65 -13.88 1.93
CA GLN A 281 -4.25 -14.06 3.32
C GLN A 281 -4.02 -15.53 3.73
N GLN A 282 -4.51 -16.49 2.94
CA GLN A 282 -4.40 -17.93 3.20
C GLN A 282 -3.08 -18.53 2.71
N LEU A 283 -2.36 -17.85 1.82
CA LEU A 283 -1.08 -18.34 1.31
C LEU A 283 0.06 -17.86 2.22
N MET A 284 0.61 -18.76 3.04
CA MET A 284 1.82 -18.51 3.82
C MET A 284 3.06 -18.54 2.90
N THR A 285 3.15 -17.61 1.95
CA THR A 285 4.32 -17.47 1.09
C THR A 285 5.33 -16.52 1.69
N THR A 286 6.60 -16.89 1.63
CA THR A 286 7.73 -16.06 2.10
C THR A 286 8.27 -15.14 1.00
N THR A 287 7.78 -15.28 -0.23
CA THR A 287 8.22 -14.49 -1.38
C THR A 287 7.11 -13.63 -1.95
N PHE A 288 7.41 -12.35 -2.14
CA PHE A 288 6.47 -11.32 -2.58
C PHE A 288 6.89 -10.73 -3.94
N CYS A 289 5.92 -10.27 -4.74
CA CYS A 289 6.19 -9.61 -6.01
C CYS A 289 6.86 -8.24 -5.86
N SER A 290 6.76 -7.62 -4.68
CA SER A 290 7.40 -6.35 -4.33
C SER A 290 7.75 -6.31 -2.85
N ILE A 291 8.75 -5.52 -2.51
CA ILE A 291 9.05 -5.08 -1.14
C ILE A 291 8.98 -3.56 -1.19
N PRO A 292 7.89 -2.94 -0.69
CA PRO A 292 7.76 -1.49 -0.72
C PRO A 292 8.83 -0.83 0.14
N GLU A 293 9.42 0.26 -0.35
CA GLU A 293 10.38 1.08 0.39
C GLU A 293 9.81 2.48 0.66
N PHE A 294 9.99 2.96 1.88
CA PHE A 294 9.62 4.30 2.33
C PHE A 294 10.89 5.08 2.69
N GLU A 295 11.20 6.09 1.89
CA GLU A 295 12.38 6.94 2.04
C GLU A 295 11.97 8.33 2.55
N SER A 296 12.44 8.69 3.74
CA SER A 296 12.23 10.02 4.35
C SER A 296 10.76 10.47 4.36
N CYS A 297 9.88 9.63 4.91
CA CYS A 297 8.43 9.85 4.92
C CYS A 297 7.91 10.33 6.29
N GLN A 298 6.78 11.01 6.30
CA GLN A 298 6.20 11.54 7.54
C GLN A 298 4.71 11.22 7.67
N PHE A 299 4.31 10.74 8.85
CA PHE A 299 2.95 10.37 9.22
C PHE A 299 2.53 11.19 10.45
N THR A 300 1.64 12.17 10.28
CA THR A 300 1.30 13.11 11.36
C THR A 300 -0.20 13.28 11.57
N GLY A 301 -0.62 13.23 12.84
CA GLY A 301 -1.99 13.54 13.24
C GLY A 301 -3.05 12.60 12.68
N ASN A 302 -2.69 11.40 12.24
CA ASN A 302 -3.65 10.45 11.66
C ASN A 302 -4.49 9.81 12.77
N LEU A 303 -5.76 9.55 12.47
CA LEU A 303 -6.78 9.17 13.45
C LEU A 303 -7.46 7.86 13.07
N ILE A 304 -7.82 7.06 14.07
CA ILE A 304 -8.74 5.95 13.88
C ILE A 304 -10.11 6.37 14.41
N PHE A 305 -11.12 6.38 13.54
CA PHE A 305 -12.50 6.68 13.93
C PHE A 305 -13.24 5.37 14.23
N ASP A 306 -13.69 5.20 15.48
CA ASP A 306 -14.49 4.04 15.88
C ASP A 306 -15.97 4.35 15.65
N LYS A 307 -16.58 3.76 14.62
CA LYS A 307 -18.05 3.76 14.49
C LYS A 307 -18.59 2.70 15.44
N GLY A 308 -19.00 3.13 16.63
CA GLY A 308 -19.45 2.25 17.71
C GLY A 308 -20.41 1.12 17.27
N LYS A 309 -19.99 -0.12 17.54
CA LYS A 309 -20.59 -1.04 18.52
C LYS A 309 -19.54 -2.13 18.82
N PRO A 310 -18.89 -2.08 19.98
CA PRO A 310 -17.77 -2.96 20.33
C PRO A 310 -18.31 -4.29 20.88
N ASN A 311 -18.88 -5.14 20.04
CA ASN A 311 -19.36 -6.45 20.50
C ASN A 311 -18.36 -7.59 20.23
N ASN A 312 -17.22 -7.32 19.57
CA ASN A 312 -16.18 -8.33 19.33
C ASN A 312 -14.80 -7.77 19.72
N ILE A 313 -14.39 -8.08 20.95
CA ILE A 313 -13.09 -7.75 21.55
C ILE A 313 -11.90 -8.28 20.70
N SER A 314 -12.13 -9.26 19.80
CA SER A 314 -11.12 -9.82 18.90
C SER A 314 -10.73 -8.93 17.70
N LEU A 315 -11.51 -7.89 17.36
CA LEU A 315 -11.23 -6.98 16.23
C LEU A 315 -10.27 -5.82 16.56
N TYR A 316 -9.81 -5.70 17.81
CA TYR A 316 -8.94 -4.61 18.26
C TYR A 316 -7.44 -4.86 18.03
N GLN A 317 -7.05 -6.09 17.68
CA GLN A 317 -5.66 -6.40 17.37
C GLN A 317 -5.32 -5.89 15.96
N GLY A 318 -4.33 -4.99 15.87
CA GLY A 318 -3.81 -4.48 14.59
C GLY A 318 -4.37 -3.12 14.14
N LYS A 319 -4.94 -2.29 15.03
CA LYS A 319 -5.25 -0.89 14.69
C LYS A 319 -3.98 -0.04 14.75
N ALA A 320 -3.67 0.72 13.69
CA ALA A 320 -2.47 1.55 13.64
C ALA A 320 -2.57 2.75 12.68
N THR A 321 -1.58 3.65 12.73
CA THR A 321 -1.39 4.64 11.66
C THR A 321 -0.87 3.96 10.39
N PHE A 322 0.14 3.11 10.56
CA PHE A 322 0.72 2.29 9.51
C PHE A 322 0.62 0.81 9.94
N LEU A 323 -0.20 0.06 9.21
CA LEU A 323 -0.39 -1.37 9.41
C LEU A 323 0.31 -2.19 8.32
N ILE A 324 1.10 -3.18 8.73
CA ILE A 324 1.80 -4.12 7.86
C ILE A 324 1.39 -5.54 8.25
N THR A 325 0.88 -6.31 7.29
CA THR A 325 0.39 -7.68 7.55
C THR A 325 0.86 -8.69 6.51
N LYS A 326 1.57 -9.73 6.95
CA LYS A 326 2.04 -10.87 6.11
C LYS A 326 2.84 -10.47 4.87
N VAL A 327 3.61 -9.37 4.95
CA VAL A 327 4.45 -8.86 3.86
C VAL A 327 5.78 -8.35 4.40
N GLN A 328 6.70 -8.01 3.50
CA GLN A 328 7.93 -7.31 3.85
C GLN A 328 7.90 -5.84 3.41
N VAL A 329 8.40 -4.94 4.25
CA VAL A 329 8.51 -3.49 3.98
C VAL A 329 9.90 -2.97 4.35
N GLN A 330 10.38 -1.95 3.66
CA GLN A 330 11.66 -1.29 3.92
C GLN A 330 11.46 0.18 4.29
N PHE A 331 12.29 0.67 5.22
CA PHE A 331 12.40 2.08 5.55
C PHE A 331 13.83 2.56 5.36
N LYS A 332 13.97 3.79 4.87
CA LYS A 332 15.25 4.42 4.55
C LYS A 332 15.23 5.92 4.91
N GLY A 333 16.36 6.44 5.35
CA GLY A 333 16.48 7.86 5.73
C GLY A 333 15.64 8.17 6.97
N ASP A 334 15.10 9.39 7.05
CA ASP A 334 14.44 9.89 8.26
C ASP A 334 12.92 9.75 8.16
N THR A 335 12.37 8.68 8.74
CA THR A 335 10.92 8.45 8.79
C THR A 335 10.35 8.82 10.15
N SER A 336 9.25 9.57 10.18
CA SER A 336 8.65 10.07 11.42
C SER A 336 7.16 9.79 11.56
N PHE A 337 6.74 9.48 12.78
CA PHE A 337 5.37 9.29 13.21
C PHE A 337 5.07 10.25 14.37
N LEU A 338 4.25 11.26 14.13
CA LEU A 338 4.08 12.41 15.03
C LEU A 338 2.61 12.60 15.40
N GLY A 339 2.28 12.55 16.69
CA GLY A 339 0.97 12.93 17.21
C GLY A 339 -0.19 12.09 16.66
N ASN A 340 0.04 10.81 16.32
CA ASN A 340 -1.04 9.96 15.81
C ASN A 340 -1.88 9.36 16.94
N ASP A 341 -3.18 9.18 16.68
CA ASP A 341 -4.18 8.71 17.65
C ASP A 341 -4.47 7.20 17.54
N GLN A 342 -3.43 6.42 17.27
CA GLN A 342 -3.30 4.98 17.57
C GLN A 342 -1.82 4.62 17.59
N THR A 343 -1.49 3.33 17.80
CA THR A 343 -0.16 2.78 17.53
C THR A 343 0.39 3.32 16.20
N ALA A 344 1.58 3.91 16.22
CA ALA A 344 2.17 4.49 15.01
C ALA A 344 2.45 3.42 13.95
N LEU A 345 3.11 2.32 14.34
CA LEU A 345 3.48 1.24 13.45
C LEU A 345 3.08 -0.11 14.04
N SER A 346 2.21 -0.85 13.34
CA SER A 346 1.83 -2.22 13.73
C SER A 346 2.27 -3.22 12.66
N ILE A 347 2.96 -4.27 13.12
CA ILE A 347 3.59 -5.30 12.32
C ILE A 347 2.98 -6.64 12.73
N VAL A 348 2.25 -7.28 11.82
CA VAL A 348 1.48 -8.50 12.10
C VAL A 348 1.91 -9.63 11.17
N SER A 349 2.60 -10.62 11.73
CA SER A 349 3.28 -11.71 11.00
C SER A 349 4.02 -11.20 9.77
N ALA A 350 4.76 -10.10 9.93
CA ALA A 350 5.39 -9.36 8.83
C ALA A 350 6.84 -8.97 9.17
N ASN A 351 7.62 -8.67 8.14
CA ASN A 351 9.02 -8.29 8.30
C ASN A 351 9.21 -6.82 7.89
N ILE A 352 9.87 -6.04 8.74
CA ILE A 352 10.35 -4.72 8.33
C ILE A 352 11.87 -4.73 8.30
N PHE A 353 12.45 -3.95 7.39
CA PHE A 353 13.89 -3.73 7.34
C PHE A 353 14.20 -2.23 7.31
N ILE A 354 14.91 -1.77 8.33
CA ILE A 354 15.42 -0.41 8.43
C ILE A 354 16.82 -0.38 7.82
N LYS A 355 17.01 0.40 6.76
CA LYS A 355 18.29 0.49 6.02
C LYS A 355 19.37 1.15 6.86
N ASP A 356 20.62 0.96 6.44
CA ASP A 356 21.78 1.58 7.09
C ASP A 356 21.62 3.12 7.16
N SER A 357 22.14 3.74 8.22
CA SER A 357 22.12 5.20 8.46
C SER A 357 20.72 5.83 8.36
N SER A 358 19.70 5.14 8.90
CA SER A 358 18.31 5.59 8.89
C SER A 358 17.80 5.87 10.29
N THR A 359 16.88 6.83 10.40
CA THR A 359 16.25 7.23 11.67
C THR A 359 14.75 6.96 11.62
N MET A 360 14.25 6.27 12.64
CA MET A 360 12.83 6.07 12.87
C MET A 360 12.41 6.87 14.11
N THR A 361 11.60 7.90 13.92
CA THR A 361 11.19 8.83 14.99
C THR A 361 9.71 8.68 15.33
N PHE A 362 9.39 8.51 16.60
CA PHE A 362 8.04 8.35 17.14
C PHE A 362 7.82 9.35 18.26
N ILE A 363 6.95 10.34 18.05
CA ILE A 363 6.72 11.42 19.03
C ILE A 363 5.22 11.60 19.27
N HIS A 364 4.80 11.65 20.54
CA HIS A 364 3.43 11.95 20.95
C HIS A 364 2.36 11.00 20.37
N ASN A 365 2.71 9.76 20.02
CA ASN A 365 1.72 8.80 19.53
C ASN A 365 0.99 8.13 20.69
N ARG A 366 -0.31 7.88 20.52
CA ARG A 366 -1.16 7.27 21.53
C ARG A 366 -1.89 6.08 20.96
N GLY A 367 -1.66 4.87 21.46
CA GLY A 367 -2.38 3.67 21.00
C GLY A 367 -3.11 2.93 22.12
N ASN A 368 -3.93 1.94 21.77
CA ASN A 368 -4.63 1.15 22.78
C ASN A 368 -3.66 0.37 23.70
N GLU A 369 -2.65 -0.28 23.10
CA GLU A 369 -1.63 -1.08 23.80
C GLU A 369 -0.22 -0.45 23.77
N VAL A 370 0.06 0.39 22.76
CA VAL A 370 1.36 1.05 22.60
C VAL A 370 1.25 2.29 21.72
N GLY A 371 2.01 3.35 22.00
CA GLY A 371 2.05 4.54 21.14
C GLY A 371 2.97 4.35 19.92
N GLY A 372 4.16 3.79 20.11
CA GLY A 372 5.17 3.63 19.06
C GLY A 372 4.95 2.39 18.16
N ILE A 373 5.64 1.30 18.44
CA ILE A 373 5.66 0.08 17.62
C ILE A 373 4.94 -1.07 18.32
N SER A 374 4.04 -1.75 17.61
CA SER A 374 3.45 -3.02 18.02
C SER A 374 3.89 -4.13 17.07
N THR A 375 4.35 -5.26 17.61
CA THR A 375 4.62 -6.48 16.85
C THR A 375 3.74 -7.62 17.35
N ALA A 376 3.19 -8.40 16.41
CA ALA A 376 2.36 -9.56 16.71
C ALA A 376 2.68 -10.75 15.79
N GLY A 377 2.57 -11.98 16.31
CA GLY A 377 2.83 -13.20 15.56
C GLY A 377 4.31 -13.35 15.18
N PHE A 378 4.59 -13.82 13.96
CA PHE A 378 5.96 -14.05 13.46
C PHE A 378 6.65 -12.77 12.96
N SER A 379 6.43 -11.65 13.64
CA SER A 379 6.91 -10.34 13.17
C SER A 379 8.36 -10.09 13.55
N VAL A 380 9.12 -9.53 12.61
CA VAL A 380 10.55 -9.24 12.79
C VAL A 380 10.88 -7.83 12.31
N ILE A 381 11.60 -7.10 13.15
CA ILE A 381 12.28 -5.86 12.83
C ILE A 381 13.74 -6.17 12.55
N GLN A 382 14.16 -5.99 11.31
CA GLN A 382 15.56 -6.07 10.90
C GLN A 382 16.15 -4.68 10.76
N TYR A 383 17.41 -4.50 11.15
CA TYR A 383 18.09 -3.21 11.04
C TYR A 383 19.47 -3.32 10.39
N GLY A 384 19.83 -2.27 9.67
CA GLY A 384 21.14 -1.99 9.10
C GLY A 384 22.10 -1.36 10.10
N ASP A 385 23.24 -0.88 9.60
CA ASP A 385 24.28 -0.25 10.41
C ASP A 385 23.93 1.21 10.71
N ASN A 386 24.25 1.66 11.92
CA ASN A 386 24.02 3.03 12.40
C ASN A 386 22.54 3.44 12.29
N VAL A 387 21.62 2.54 12.67
CA VAL A 387 20.19 2.82 12.72
C VAL A 387 19.83 3.46 14.06
N ILE A 388 18.98 4.48 14.04
CA ILE A 388 18.49 5.15 15.24
C ILE A 388 16.97 4.98 15.35
N PHE A 389 16.50 4.57 16.51
CA PHE A 389 15.09 4.67 16.90
C PHE A 389 14.96 5.72 18.00
N ASN A 390 14.09 6.70 17.79
CA ASN A 390 13.81 7.74 18.76
C ASN A 390 12.35 7.69 19.19
N PHE A 391 12.10 7.48 20.48
CA PHE A 391 10.78 7.44 21.08
C PHE A 391 10.65 8.51 22.15
N THR A 392 9.77 9.48 21.92
CA THR A 392 9.51 10.59 22.85
C THR A 392 8.00 10.69 23.12
N ASN A 393 7.58 10.65 24.38
CA ASN A 393 6.17 10.87 24.78
C ASN A 393 5.16 9.93 24.10
N ASN A 394 5.51 8.66 23.90
CA ASN A 394 4.57 7.65 23.37
C ASN A 394 3.90 6.90 24.53
N HIS A 395 2.58 6.72 24.44
CA HIS A 395 1.78 6.13 25.50
C HIS A 395 0.70 5.19 24.98
N GLY A 396 0.46 4.11 25.71
CA GLY A 396 -0.75 3.33 25.58
C GLY A 396 -1.91 3.97 26.37
N ARG A 397 -3.16 3.70 25.97
CA ARG A 397 -4.37 4.27 26.60
C ARG A 397 -4.78 3.57 27.88
N THR A 398 -4.29 2.35 28.13
CA THR A 398 -4.64 1.58 29.34
C THR A 398 -3.49 1.61 30.37
N PRO A 399 -3.76 1.53 31.69
CA PRO A 399 -2.71 1.57 32.70
C PRO A 399 -1.69 0.41 32.61
N ARG A 400 -2.07 -0.71 31.98
CA ARG A 400 -1.21 -1.89 31.73
C ARG A 400 -0.56 -1.89 30.34
N SER A 401 -0.75 -0.82 29.57
CA SER A 401 -0.22 -0.71 28.22
C SER A 401 1.13 -0.01 28.18
N SER A 402 1.92 -0.37 27.16
CA SER A 402 3.29 0.09 26.99
C SER A 402 3.37 1.47 26.34
N GLY A 403 4.51 2.12 26.47
CA GLY A 403 4.77 3.44 25.88
C GLY A 403 5.27 3.35 24.44
N ALA A 404 6.47 2.80 24.27
CA ALA A 404 7.21 2.89 23.01
C ALA A 404 7.15 1.62 22.16
N ILE A 405 7.43 0.44 22.72
CA ILE A 405 7.40 -0.83 21.98
C ILE A 405 6.60 -1.89 22.73
N HIS A 406 5.71 -2.58 22.02
CA HIS A 406 5.00 -3.77 22.49
C HIS A 406 5.23 -4.94 21.54
N ALA A 407 5.75 -6.04 22.07
CA ALA A 407 5.91 -7.29 21.32
C ALA A 407 5.02 -8.40 21.89
N LYS A 408 4.29 -9.07 21.00
CA LYS A 408 3.17 -9.97 21.33
C LYS A 408 3.31 -11.32 20.63
N SER A 409 3.57 -12.40 21.38
CA SER A 409 3.63 -13.78 20.86
C SER A 409 2.56 -14.66 21.52
N PHE A 410 1.56 -15.12 20.77
CA PHE A 410 0.38 -15.84 21.32
C PHE A 410 0.23 -17.26 20.75
N ASP A 411 1.11 -17.70 19.86
CA ASP A 411 0.93 -18.98 19.17
C ASP A 411 1.67 -20.10 19.90
N PRO A 412 0.99 -21.07 20.58
CA PRO A 412 1.58 -22.24 21.24
C PRO A 412 2.53 -23.07 20.37
N HIS A 413 2.49 -22.95 19.04
CA HIS A 413 3.40 -23.65 18.13
C HIS A 413 4.70 -22.88 17.81
N ILE A 414 4.75 -21.56 18.04
CA ILE A 414 6.01 -20.79 18.11
C ILE A 414 6.94 -21.43 19.16
N PHE A 415 6.37 -22.09 20.16
CA PHE A 415 7.03 -22.63 21.34
C PHE A 415 7.92 -23.84 21.03
N ILE A 416 7.68 -24.52 19.90
CA ILE A 416 8.35 -25.77 19.55
C ILE A 416 9.38 -25.56 18.43
N SER A 417 9.24 -24.51 17.61
CA SER A 417 10.00 -24.41 16.34
C SER A 417 10.60 -23.04 16.01
N SER A 418 10.35 -21.98 16.78
CA SER A 418 10.75 -20.62 16.38
C SER A 418 11.88 -20.04 17.25
N HIS A 419 13.02 -19.77 16.62
CA HIS A 419 14.14 -18.97 17.17
C HIS A 419 14.01 -17.47 16.82
N VAL A 420 12.78 -16.98 16.63
CA VAL A 420 12.54 -15.67 16.01
C VAL A 420 12.58 -14.57 17.05
N CYS A 421 13.66 -13.79 17.07
CA CYS A 421 13.77 -12.54 17.81
C CYS A 421 12.97 -11.45 17.08
N PHE A 422 12.11 -10.72 17.80
CA PHE A 422 11.31 -9.64 17.20
C PHE A 422 12.17 -8.48 16.67
N LEU A 423 13.44 -8.41 17.10
CA LEU A 423 14.44 -7.44 16.66
C LEU A 423 15.77 -8.19 16.41
N GLN A 424 16.37 -8.00 15.23
CA GLN A 424 17.63 -8.65 14.86
C GLN A 424 18.44 -7.85 13.82
N SER A 425 19.76 -8.03 13.79
CA SER A 425 20.59 -7.41 12.75
C SER A 425 20.35 -8.07 11.39
N PHE A 426 20.49 -7.29 10.32
CA PHE A 426 20.47 -7.83 8.97
C PHE A 426 21.80 -8.53 8.64
N LYS A 427 21.73 -9.80 8.24
CA LYS A 427 22.87 -10.68 7.85
C LYS A 427 23.76 -11.18 9.00
N GLY A 428 23.27 -11.20 10.24
CA GLY A 428 23.92 -11.93 11.34
C GLY A 428 25.27 -11.39 11.82
N LYS A 429 25.75 -10.27 11.25
CA LYS A 429 26.91 -9.54 11.79
C LYS A 429 26.42 -8.51 12.79
N ALA A 430 27.17 -8.27 13.86
CA ALA A 430 26.87 -7.19 14.80
C ALA A 430 26.81 -5.86 14.04
N LYS A 431 25.67 -5.16 14.15
CA LYS A 431 25.42 -3.87 13.53
C LYS A 431 25.05 -2.87 14.60
N ASN A 432 25.48 -1.62 14.45
CA ASN A 432 25.17 -0.57 15.41
C ASN A 432 23.71 -0.14 15.30
N VAL A 433 22.98 -0.23 16.40
CA VAL A 433 21.62 0.31 16.54
C VAL A 433 21.52 1.05 17.86
N THR A 434 20.90 2.22 17.85
CA THR A 434 20.69 3.04 19.04
C THR A 434 19.20 3.28 19.26
N PHE A 435 18.76 3.16 20.51
CA PHE A 435 17.39 3.44 20.93
C PHE A 435 17.40 4.57 21.96
N TYR A 436 16.65 5.63 21.69
CA TYR A 436 16.39 6.71 22.63
C TYR A 436 14.96 6.61 23.13
N PHE A 437 14.79 6.59 24.45
CA PHE A 437 13.48 6.61 25.10
C PHE A 437 13.42 7.80 26.04
N PHE A 438 12.50 8.72 25.78
CA PHE A 438 12.26 9.89 26.60
C PHE A 438 10.79 10.03 26.96
N ASN A 439 10.49 10.06 28.27
CA ASN A 439 9.15 10.28 28.83
C ASN A 439 8.04 9.46 28.14
N ASN A 440 8.33 8.20 27.82
CA ASN A 440 7.31 7.27 27.35
C ASN A 440 6.60 6.65 28.56
N GLY A 441 5.51 5.90 28.33
CA GLY A 441 5.12 4.85 29.28
C GLY A 441 6.22 3.77 29.41
N PRO A 442 5.91 2.52 29.80
CA PRO A 442 6.91 1.44 29.76
C PRO A 442 7.62 1.39 28.39
N SER A 443 8.95 1.56 28.39
CA SER A 443 9.73 1.73 27.14
C SER A 443 9.61 0.51 26.22
N ILE A 444 9.74 -0.68 26.80
CA ILE A 444 9.54 -1.95 26.10
C ILE A 444 8.66 -2.82 26.98
N PHE A 445 7.61 -3.37 26.38
CA PHE A 445 6.74 -4.35 27.01
C PHE A 445 6.64 -5.57 26.12
N VAL A 446 6.79 -6.76 26.70
CA VAL A 446 6.70 -8.00 25.94
C VAL A 446 5.73 -8.93 26.64
N THR A 447 4.83 -9.53 25.86
CA THR A 447 3.81 -10.45 26.35
C THR A 447 3.89 -11.77 25.61
N GLY A 448 3.81 -12.87 26.37
CA GLY A 448 3.98 -14.22 25.83
C GLY A 448 5.45 -14.58 25.55
N LEU A 449 6.40 -13.98 26.28
CA LEU A 449 7.75 -14.54 26.37
C LEU A 449 7.69 -15.80 27.24
N HIS A 450 8.13 -16.92 26.70
CA HIS A 450 8.41 -18.11 27.49
C HIS A 450 9.92 -18.25 27.67
N PRO A 451 10.37 -18.78 28.83
CA PRO A 451 11.79 -18.96 29.09
C PRO A 451 12.43 -19.79 27.98
N TYR A 452 13.58 -19.31 27.51
CA TYR A 452 14.42 -19.96 26.52
C TYR A 452 14.68 -21.40 26.96
N ARG A 453 14.09 -22.41 26.30
CA ARG A 453 14.58 -23.78 26.46
C ARG A 453 15.86 -23.88 25.63
N TYR A 454 16.99 -23.88 26.32
CA TYR A 454 18.28 -24.32 25.82
C TYR A 454 18.11 -25.61 24.99
N ALA A 455 18.19 -25.48 23.67
CA ALA A 455 18.65 -26.55 22.78
C ALA A 455 19.99 -26.11 22.18
N CYS A 456 20.89 -25.63 23.04
CA CYS A 456 22.32 -25.66 22.78
C CYS A 456 22.85 -26.93 23.41
N THR A 457 22.73 -28.05 22.71
CA THR A 457 23.59 -29.22 22.94
C THR A 457 24.40 -29.43 21.68
N ASN A 458 25.66 -28.99 21.81
CA ASN A 458 26.90 -29.36 21.15
C ASN A 458 26.85 -30.26 19.90
N ASN A 459 27.64 -29.82 18.91
CA ASN A 459 28.12 -30.48 17.70
C ASN A 459 27.13 -30.56 16.52
N GLU A 460 27.50 -30.29 15.28
CA GLU A 460 28.74 -29.81 14.64
C GLU A 460 28.28 -29.23 13.28
N ASP A 461 29.02 -28.24 12.78
CA ASP A 461 28.98 -27.71 11.41
C ASP A 461 27.91 -26.67 10.98
N THR A 462 28.21 -25.42 11.39
CA THR A 462 28.04 -24.18 10.61
C THR A 462 26.63 -23.66 10.31
N VAL A 463 25.91 -23.26 11.35
CA VAL A 463 24.92 -22.17 11.23
C VAL A 463 25.14 -21.21 12.40
N PHE A 464 25.60 -19.99 12.13
CA PHE A 464 25.64 -18.94 13.15
C PHE A 464 24.20 -18.70 13.64
N PRO A 465 23.89 -18.93 14.93
CA PRO A 465 22.58 -18.61 15.45
C PRO A 465 22.36 -17.09 15.36
N PRO A 466 21.13 -16.62 15.06
CA PRO A 466 20.81 -15.20 15.14
C PRO A 466 21.11 -14.71 16.55
N ILE A 467 21.98 -13.69 16.66
CA ILE A 467 22.29 -13.04 17.94
C ILE A 467 21.00 -12.36 18.42
N CYS A 468 20.36 -12.96 19.43
CA CYS A 468 19.22 -12.36 20.10
C CYS A 468 19.73 -11.30 21.07
N ILE A 469 19.25 -10.07 20.91
CA ILE A 469 19.74 -8.85 21.58
C ILE A 469 19.62 -8.91 23.12
N ILE A 470 18.87 -9.86 23.68
CA ILE A 470 18.75 -10.00 25.13
C ILE A 470 19.97 -10.71 25.75
N HIS A 471 20.88 -11.32 24.96
CA HIS A 471 21.95 -12.13 25.56
C HIS A 471 23.39 -11.90 25.09
N SER A 472 23.68 -11.09 24.06
CA SER A 472 25.08 -10.89 23.64
C SER A 472 25.31 -9.59 22.88
N MET A 473 26.29 -8.81 23.34
CA MET A 473 26.81 -7.52 22.84
C MET A 473 26.14 -6.25 23.37
N ILE A 474 26.99 -5.25 23.58
CA ILE A 474 26.75 -3.95 24.24
C ILE A 474 25.63 -3.19 23.49
N MET A 475 24.40 -3.40 23.91
CA MET A 475 23.30 -2.50 23.61
C MET A 475 23.48 -1.28 24.52
N LEU A 476 23.92 -0.15 23.98
CA LEU A 476 23.87 1.11 24.72
C LEU A 476 22.40 1.57 24.75
N ILE A 477 21.61 1.00 25.67
CA ILE A 477 20.31 1.54 26.00
C ILE A 477 20.56 2.74 26.91
N ILE A 478 20.55 3.95 26.34
CA ILE A 478 20.54 5.17 27.15
C ILE A 478 19.09 5.37 27.62
N VAL A 479 18.76 4.78 28.77
CA VAL A 479 17.51 5.05 29.50
C VAL A 479 17.77 6.28 30.38
N LEU A 480 17.18 7.42 30.03
CA LEU A 480 17.35 8.64 30.81
C LEU A 480 16.35 8.76 31.97
N ASP A 481 15.28 7.94 32.03
CA ASP A 481 14.33 7.90 33.14
C ASP A 481 13.62 6.53 33.29
N ASN A 482 13.26 6.20 34.54
CA ASN A 482 13.12 4.87 35.18
C ASN A 482 12.23 3.75 34.55
N PHE A 483 12.60 2.51 34.92
CA PHE A 483 11.92 1.19 34.80
C PHE A 483 11.96 0.45 33.44
N ILE A 484 12.84 -0.56 33.37
CA ILE A 484 12.62 -1.76 32.55
C ILE A 484 11.87 -2.76 33.45
N SER A 485 10.59 -3.00 33.18
CA SER A 485 9.84 -4.07 33.86
C SER A 485 9.85 -5.31 32.98
N ILE A 486 10.65 -6.31 33.36
CA ILE A 486 10.50 -7.69 32.89
C ILE A 486 9.63 -8.38 33.94
N ILE A 487 8.37 -8.71 33.60
CA ILE A 487 7.51 -9.56 34.42
C ILE A 487 7.48 -10.94 33.78
#